data_AF-A0A6P1KT14-F1
#
_entry.id   AF-A0A6P1KT14-F1
#
_cell.length_a   1.000
_cell.length_b   1.000
_cell.length_c   1.000
_cell.angle_alpha   90.00
_cell.angle_beta   90.00
_cell.angle_gamma   90.00
#
_symmetry.space_group_name_H-M   'P 1'
#
loop_
_entity.id
_entity.type
_entity.pdbx_description
1 polymer ?
#
loop_
_entity_poly.entity_id
_entity_poly.type
_entity_poly.pdbx_seq_one_letter_code
_entity_poly.pdbx_strand_id
1 'polypeptide(L)'
;MEIQFREINPFDMWIWLKFSTNPSAREKQYVEEVFNSWFYLGKLGAFNAENLQVQDTGLDISYMNYDEQGYDKSLLALMHNIGEFEYEGQWGRCWFDLGTSDAIALDILINALTQLSQEYVTIEELYIGGENPDWPIEDSESRPQSIYDN
;
A
#
# COMPACT_ATOMS: atom_id res chain seq x y z
N MET A 1 10.64 10.67 -7.52
CA MET A 1 10.38 9.40 -6.84
C MET A 1 10.97 8.26 -7.67
N GLU A 2 12.08 7.72 -7.21
CA GLU A 2 12.66 6.45 -7.68
C GLU A 2 11.96 5.30 -6.97
N ILE A 3 11.54 4.27 -7.71
CA ILE A 3 10.77 3.13 -7.17
C ILE A 3 11.63 1.89 -7.24
N GLN A 4 11.78 1.18 -6.12
CA GLN A 4 12.54 -0.06 -6.04
C GLN A 4 11.73 -1.17 -5.37
N PHE A 5 11.60 -2.30 -6.04
CA PHE A 5 11.12 -3.54 -5.44
C PHE A 5 12.32 -4.31 -4.88
N ARG A 6 12.23 -4.71 -3.61
CA ARG A 6 13.27 -5.48 -2.91
C ARG A 6 12.74 -6.89 -2.61
N GLU A 7 13.28 -7.57 -1.60
CA GLU A 7 12.78 -8.87 -1.18
C GLU A 7 11.31 -8.75 -0.73
N ILE A 8 10.39 -9.37 -1.48
CA ILE A 8 8.96 -9.31 -1.20
C ILE A 8 8.53 -10.53 -0.41
N ASN A 9 7.97 -10.29 0.78
CA ASN A 9 7.13 -11.23 1.50
C ASN A 9 5.75 -10.60 1.73
N PRO A 10 4.69 -11.01 1.03
CA PRO A 10 3.36 -10.38 1.15
C PRO A 10 2.78 -10.40 2.57
N PHE A 11 3.18 -11.35 3.41
CA PHE A 11 2.70 -11.49 4.79
C PHE A 11 3.57 -10.75 5.82
N ASP A 12 4.69 -10.18 5.38
CA ASP A 12 5.66 -9.49 6.25
C ASP A 12 6.37 -8.42 5.41
N MET A 13 5.61 -7.43 4.94
CA MET A 13 6.10 -6.46 3.97
C MET A 13 6.29 -5.09 4.60
N TRP A 14 7.52 -4.59 4.52
CA TRP A 14 7.81 -3.20 4.82
C TRP A 14 7.77 -2.33 3.57
N ILE A 15 7.11 -1.17 3.68
CA ILE A 15 7.16 -0.13 2.66
C ILE A 15 7.89 1.08 3.25
N TRP A 16 8.86 1.60 2.50
CA TRP A 16 9.74 2.68 2.93
C TRP A 16 9.63 3.90 2.03
N LEU A 17 9.67 5.07 2.63
CA LEU A 17 9.59 6.37 1.96
C LEU A 17 10.78 7.21 2.39
N LYS A 18 11.57 7.69 1.42
CA LYS A 18 12.57 8.72 1.66
C LYS A 18 12.06 10.07 1.20
N PHE A 19 12.01 11.02 2.11
CA PHE A 19 11.59 12.39 1.85
C PHE A 19 12.79 13.29 1.57
N SER A 20 12.61 14.30 0.73
CA SER A 20 13.67 15.29 0.44
C SER A 20 14.10 16.09 1.69
N THR A 21 13.22 16.23 2.67
CA THR A 21 13.46 16.83 4.00
C THR A 21 12.64 16.10 5.04
N ASN A 22 12.95 16.28 6.34
CA ASN A 22 12.12 15.73 7.41
C ASN A 22 10.66 16.21 7.25
N PRO A 23 9.68 15.30 7.09
CA PRO A 23 8.30 15.70 6.83
C PRO A 23 7.68 16.35 8.08
N SER A 24 6.94 17.43 7.85
CA SER A 24 6.10 18.08 8.85
C SER A 24 4.95 17.19 9.30
N ALA A 25 4.32 17.51 10.44
CA ALA A 25 3.17 16.76 10.95
C ALA A 25 2.02 16.66 9.93
N ARG A 26 1.81 17.72 9.13
CA ARG A 26 0.77 17.75 8.10
C ARG A 26 1.11 16.86 6.91
N GLU A 27 2.38 16.84 6.49
CA GLU A 27 2.84 15.96 5.41
C GLU A 27 2.74 14.49 5.81
N LYS A 28 3.12 14.17 7.05
CA LYS A 28 2.93 12.83 7.65
C LYS A 28 1.47 12.39 7.60
N GLN A 29 0.54 13.26 8.00
CA GLN A 29 -0.90 12.99 7.91
C GLN A 29 -1.35 12.67 6.48
N TYR A 30 -0.83 13.37 5.46
CA TYR A 30 -1.19 13.06 4.08
C TYR A 30 -0.69 11.69 3.63
N VAL A 31 0.53 11.33 4.02
CA VAL A 31 1.10 10.01 3.73
C VAL A 31 0.28 8.93 4.43
N GLU A 32 0.07 9.04 5.73
CA GLU A 32 -0.70 8.10 6.53
C GLU A 32 -2.11 7.91 5.99
N GLU A 33 -2.79 8.99 5.59
CA GLU A 33 -4.15 8.91 5.05
C GLU A 33 -4.22 8.15 3.72
N VAL A 34 -3.20 8.29 2.85
CA VAL A 34 -3.10 7.51 1.61
C VAL A 34 -2.99 6.02 1.93
N PHE A 35 -2.11 5.64 2.85
CA PHE A 35 -1.93 4.24 3.22
C PHE A 35 -3.11 3.66 4.00
N ASN A 36 -3.71 4.41 4.91
CA ASN A 36 -4.91 3.99 5.64
C ASN A 36 -6.09 3.76 4.69
N SER A 37 -6.29 4.66 3.73
CA SER A 37 -7.34 4.53 2.71
C SER A 37 -7.09 3.32 1.81
N TRP A 38 -5.85 3.18 1.33
CA TRP A 38 -5.43 2.05 0.51
C TRP A 38 -5.62 0.72 1.23
N PHE A 39 -5.12 0.60 2.46
CA PHE A 39 -5.27 -0.59 3.29
C PHE A 39 -6.74 -0.91 3.57
N TYR A 40 -7.55 0.09 3.92
CA TYR A 40 -8.97 -0.12 4.20
C TYR A 40 -9.72 -0.71 2.99
N LEU A 41 -9.45 -0.20 1.79
CA LEU A 41 -9.99 -0.77 0.56
C LEU A 41 -9.49 -2.20 0.32
N GLY A 42 -8.20 -2.46 0.54
CA GLY A 42 -7.61 -3.79 0.41
C GLY A 42 -8.17 -4.80 1.42
N LYS A 43 -8.43 -4.39 2.66
CA LYS A 43 -9.06 -5.20 3.71
C LYS A 43 -10.48 -5.62 3.35
N LEU A 44 -11.15 -4.83 2.52
CA LEU A 44 -12.49 -5.12 2.00
C LEU A 44 -12.49 -5.85 0.64
N GLY A 45 -11.32 -6.20 0.10
CA GLY A 45 -11.20 -6.94 -1.15
C GLY A 45 -11.31 -6.09 -2.42
N ALA A 46 -11.17 -4.77 -2.32
CA ALA A 46 -11.33 -3.86 -3.45
C ALA A 46 -10.29 -4.08 -4.57
N PHE A 47 -9.16 -4.69 -4.25
CA PHE A 47 -8.06 -4.96 -5.20
C PHE A 47 -8.09 -6.38 -5.76
N ASN A 48 -9.27 -6.98 -5.88
CA ASN A 48 -9.46 -8.30 -6.47
C ASN A 48 -9.36 -8.23 -8.00
N ALA A 49 -8.28 -8.75 -8.56
CA ALA A 49 -8.00 -8.76 -9.98
C ALA A 49 -8.94 -9.69 -10.76
N GLU A 50 -9.53 -10.70 -10.12
CA GLU A 50 -10.47 -11.63 -10.77
C GLU A 50 -11.85 -11.01 -11.06
N ASN A 51 -12.16 -9.85 -10.46
CA ASN A 51 -13.44 -9.16 -10.65
C ASN A 51 -13.30 -7.73 -11.23
N LEU A 52 -12.26 -7.47 -12.02
CA LEU A 52 -12.03 -6.17 -12.67
C LEU A 52 -12.86 -5.98 -13.96
N GLN A 53 -14.16 -6.28 -13.91
CA GLN A 53 -15.03 -6.33 -15.10
C GLN A 53 -15.02 -5.04 -15.92
N VAL A 54 -15.00 -3.87 -15.26
CA VAL A 54 -14.96 -2.56 -15.93
C VAL A 54 -13.65 -2.35 -16.68
N GLN A 55 -12.52 -2.74 -16.07
CA GLN A 55 -11.20 -2.69 -16.69
C GLN A 55 -11.12 -3.65 -17.88
N ASP A 56 -11.63 -4.88 -17.72
CA ASP A 56 -11.61 -5.91 -18.76
C ASP A 56 -12.48 -5.56 -19.97
N THR A 57 -13.55 -4.77 -19.76
CA THR A 57 -14.39 -4.24 -20.82
C THR A 57 -13.65 -3.23 -21.70
N GLY A 58 -12.66 -2.53 -21.15
CA GLY A 58 -11.81 -1.60 -21.88
C GLY A 58 -12.52 -0.27 -22.20
N LEU A 59 -12.52 0.15 -23.46
CA LEU A 59 -12.96 1.51 -23.85
C LEU A 59 -14.49 1.65 -23.97
N ASP A 60 -15.20 0.59 -24.32
CA ASP A 60 -16.64 0.62 -24.59
C ASP A 60 -17.45 0.19 -23.36
N ILE A 61 -17.33 0.96 -22.28
CA ILE A 61 -18.04 0.69 -21.02
C ILE A 61 -19.50 1.17 -21.04
N SER A 62 -19.90 1.89 -22.09
CA SER A 62 -21.26 2.41 -22.20
C SER A 62 -22.24 1.25 -22.33
N TYR A 63 -23.20 1.18 -21.40
CA TYR A 63 -24.17 0.07 -21.33
C TYR A 63 -23.54 -1.31 -21.13
N MET A 64 -22.35 -1.39 -20.53
CA MET A 64 -21.79 -2.69 -20.16
C MET A 64 -22.74 -3.42 -19.20
N ASN A 65 -22.88 -4.73 -19.40
CA ASN A 65 -23.61 -5.58 -18.46
C ASN A 65 -22.63 -6.03 -17.37
N TYR A 66 -22.75 -5.47 -16.18
CA TYR A 66 -21.96 -5.87 -15.03
C TYR A 66 -22.59 -7.10 -14.35
N ASP A 67 -21.81 -8.15 -14.09
CA ASP A 67 -22.24 -9.32 -13.33
C ASP A 67 -22.19 -9.01 -11.83
N GLU A 68 -23.35 -8.76 -11.23
CA GLU A 68 -23.50 -8.48 -9.78
C GLU A 68 -22.98 -9.63 -8.90
N GLN A 69 -22.90 -10.85 -9.43
CA GLN A 69 -22.38 -12.02 -8.72
C GLN A 69 -20.91 -12.31 -9.06
N GLY A 70 -20.25 -11.48 -9.87
CA GLY A 70 -18.86 -11.70 -10.28
C GLY A 70 -17.90 -11.77 -9.08
N TYR A 71 -18.13 -10.91 -8.08
CA TYR A 71 -17.33 -10.91 -6.84
C TYR A 71 -17.50 -12.22 -6.05
N ASP A 72 -18.73 -12.71 -5.89
CA ASP A 72 -19.02 -13.96 -5.17
C ASP A 72 -18.44 -15.21 -5.85
N LYS A 73 -18.17 -15.13 -7.16
CA LYS A 73 -17.55 -16.20 -7.95
C LYS A 73 -16.02 -16.16 -7.91
N SER A 74 -15.44 -15.06 -7.44
CA SER A 74 -13.99 -14.83 -7.43
C SER A 74 -13.38 -15.35 -6.13
N LEU A 75 -12.08 -15.66 -6.15
CA LEU A 75 -11.32 -15.91 -4.93
C LEU A 75 -11.20 -14.60 -4.13
N LEU A 76 -11.31 -14.67 -2.80
CA LEU A 76 -11.17 -13.51 -1.93
C LEU A 76 -9.71 -13.04 -1.91
N ALA A 77 -9.49 -11.78 -2.27
CA ALA A 77 -8.19 -11.11 -2.29
C ALA A 77 -8.14 -10.02 -1.21
N LEU A 78 -7.79 -10.37 0.03
CA LEU A 78 -7.90 -9.49 1.19
C LEU A 78 -6.53 -9.12 1.76
N MET A 79 -6.36 -7.86 2.14
CA MET A 79 -5.30 -7.47 3.08
C MET A 79 -5.70 -7.82 4.50
N HIS A 80 -4.73 -8.29 5.29
CA HIS A 80 -5.01 -8.70 6.65
C HIS A 80 -4.67 -7.61 7.66
N ASN A 81 -3.49 -6.98 7.51
CA ASN A 81 -2.97 -6.15 8.58
C ASN A 81 -2.06 -5.00 8.17
N ILE A 82 -1.94 -4.02 9.07
CA ILE A 82 -1.11 -2.83 8.98
C ILE A 82 -0.56 -2.50 10.38
N GLY A 83 0.71 -2.10 10.45
CA GLY A 83 1.36 -1.60 11.66
C GLY A 83 1.24 -0.08 11.81
N GLU A 84 1.85 0.48 12.86
CA GLU A 84 1.96 1.93 12.99
C GLU A 84 2.92 2.53 11.96
N PHE A 85 2.71 3.81 11.62
CA PHE A 85 3.66 4.56 10.82
C PHE A 85 4.82 5.05 11.68
N GLU A 86 6.04 4.73 11.26
CA GLU A 86 7.26 5.12 11.94
C GLU A 86 8.00 6.16 11.10
N TYR A 87 8.69 7.11 11.75
CA TYR A 87 9.52 8.10 11.07
C TYR A 87 10.85 8.31 11.78
N GLU A 88 11.95 8.27 11.02
CA GLU A 88 13.30 8.59 11.50
C GLU A 88 14.00 9.53 10.51
N GLY A 89 14.16 10.80 10.91
CA GLY A 89 14.72 11.84 10.04
C GLY A 89 13.91 12.02 8.75
N GLN A 90 14.55 11.74 7.62
CA GLN A 90 13.96 11.80 6.27
C GLN A 90 13.28 10.50 5.86
N TRP A 91 13.32 9.45 6.69
CA TRP A 91 12.67 8.18 6.40
C TRP A 91 11.30 8.08 7.07
N GLY A 92 10.35 7.48 6.37
CA GLY A 92 9.13 6.93 6.91
C GLY A 92 9.02 5.45 6.52
N ARG A 93 8.42 4.63 7.37
CA ARG A 93 8.11 3.23 7.05
C ARG A 93 6.81 2.78 7.70
N CYS A 94 6.20 1.78 7.10
CA CYS A 94 5.06 1.08 7.69
C CYS A 94 5.08 -0.39 7.26
N TRP A 95 4.67 -1.26 8.18
CA TRP A 95 4.56 -2.69 7.97
C TRP A 95 3.15 -3.08 7.52
N PHE A 96 3.06 -4.06 6.63
CA PHE A 96 1.80 -4.59 6.10
C PHE A 96 1.83 -6.11 5.98
N ASP A 97 0.68 -6.73 6.26
CA ASP A 97 0.31 -8.06 5.80
C ASP A 97 -0.74 -7.89 4.69
N LEU A 98 -0.29 -8.01 3.44
CA LEU A 98 -1.13 -7.91 2.25
C LEU A 98 -2.07 -9.10 2.07
N GLY A 99 -1.91 -10.16 2.86
CA GLY A 99 -2.71 -11.37 2.79
C GLY A 99 -2.74 -11.96 1.39
N THR A 100 -3.93 -12.05 0.83
CA THR A 100 -4.18 -12.56 -0.54
C THR A 100 -4.48 -11.46 -1.55
N SER A 101 -4.25 -10.19 -1.20
CA SER A 101 -4.49 -9.06 -2.12
C SER A 101 -3.64 -9.16 -3.39
N ASP A 102 -4.24 -8.85 -4.55
CA ASP A 102 -3.54 -8.93 -5.84
C ASP A 102 -2.60 -7.74 -6.07
N ALA A 103 -1.63 -7.94 -6.98
CA ALA A 103 -0.58 -6.97 -7.27
C ALA A 103 -1.09 -5.59 -7.74
N ILE A 104 -2.32 -5.49 -8.26
CA ILE A 104 -2.93 -4.21 -8.64
C ILE A 104 -3.00 -3.22 -7.47
N ALA A 105 -3.06 -3.73 -6.23
CA ALA A 105 -3.00 -2.91 -5.03
C ALA A 105 -1.72 -2.05 -5.01
N LEU A 106 -0.57 -2.60 -5.41
CA LEU A 106 0.71 -1.90 -5.39
C LEU A 106 0.77 -0.83 -6.50
N ASP A 107 0.25 -1.12 -7.69
CA ASP A 107 0.16 -0.12 -8.77
C ASP A 107 -0.69 1.09 -8.35
N ILE A 108 -1.85 0.84 -7.73
CA ILE A 108 -2.74 1.90 -7.22
C ILE A 108 -2.03 2.74 -6.16
N LEU A 109 -1.33 2.11 -5.22
CA LEU A 109 -0.56 2.81 -4.19
C LEU A 109 0.56 3.66 -4.80
N ILE A 110 1.35 3.11 -5.71
CA ILE A 110 2.44 3.82 -6.40
C ILE A 110 1.90 5.04 -7.14
N ASN A 111 0.78 4.92 -7.84
CA ASN A 111 0.15 6.04 -8.54
C ASN A 111 -0.30 7.13 -7.57
N ALA A 112 -0.93 6.76 -6.45
CA ALA A 112 -1.33 7.70 -5.41
C ALA A 112 -0.13 8.44 -4.79
N LEU A 113 0.94 7.71 -4.47
CA LEU A 113 2.17 8.28 -3.91
C LEU A 113 2.92 9.16 -4.92
N THR A 114 2.86 8.81 -6.21
CA THR A 114 3.44 9.65 -7.27
C THR A 114 2.76 11.02 -7.32
N GLN A 115 1.43 11.05 -7.27
CA GLN A 115 0.67 12.31 -7.24
C GLN A 115 0.88 13.06 -5.92
N LEU A 116 0.88 12.34 -4.79
CA LEU A 116 1.16 12.93 -3.48
C LEU A 116 2.54 13.62 -3.46
N SER A 117 3.53 12.96 -4.07
CA SER A 117 4.91 13.44 -4.15
C SER A 117 5.05 14.75 -4.91
N GLN A 118 4.24 14.94 -5.95
CA GLN A 118 4.25 16.13 -6.79
C GLN A 118 3.61 17.36 -6.13
N GLU A 119 2.59 17.15 -5.29
CA GLU A 119 1.73 18.25 -4.84
C GLU A 119 1.85 18.57 -3.34
N TYR A 120 2.23 17.60 -2.50
CA TYR A 120 2.10 17.74 -1.05
C TYR A 120 3.38 17.49 -0.27
N VAL A 121 4.15 16.46 -0.61
CA VAL A 121 5.39 16.11 0.11
C VAL A 121 6.36 15.38 -0.80
N THR A 122 7.53 15.95 -1.08
CA THR A 122 8.47 15.34 -2.05
C THR A 122 9.07 14.04 -1.50
N ILE A 123 8.65 12.92 -2.12
CA ILE A 123 9.20 11.58 -1.92
C ILE A 123 10.27 11.33 -3.00
N GLU A 124 11.50 11.16 -2.57
CA GLU A 124 12.66 10.88 -3.40
C GLU A 124 12.74 9.39 -3.76
N GLU A 125 12.60 8.51 -2.78
CA GLU A 125 12.73 7.06 -2.94
C GLU A 125 11.54 6.33 -2.30
N LEU A 126 11.02 5.31 -2.98
CA LEU A 126 10.01 4.39 -2.51
C LEU A 126 10.55 2.96 -2.60
N TYR A 127 10.65 2.28 -1.47
CA TYR A 127 11.01 0.85 -1.44
C TYR A 127 9.79 0.02 -1.08
N ILE A 128 9.57 -1.04 -1.86
CA ILE A 128 8.52 -2.03 -1.61
C ILE A 128 9.21 -3.34 -1.24
N GLY A 129 9.01 -3.76 0.01
CA GLY A 129 9.66 -4.91 0.63
C GLY A 129 11.11 -4.67 1.05
N GLY A 130 11.71 -5.75 1.55
CA GLY A 130 13.07 -5.81 2.05
C GLY A 130 13.31 -4.92 3.28
N GLU A 131 14.56 -4.93 3.72
CA GLU A 131 15.04 -4.07 4.79
C GLU A 131 15.72 -2.82 4.21
N ASN A 132 15.77 -1.76 5.01
CA ASN A 132 16.56 -0.58 4.71
C ASN A 132 17.86 -0.60 5.54
N PRO A 133 19.04 -0.75 4.93
CA PRO A 133 20.31 -0.72 5.67
C PRO A 133 20.55 0.60 6.43
N ASP A 134 19.98 1.70 5.95
CA ASP A 134 20.10 3.01 6.59
C ASP A 134 19.24 3.12 7.86
N TRP A 135 18.22 2.28 7.99
CA TRP A 135 17.31 2.24 9.14
C TRP A 135 16.78 0.81 9.36
N PRO A 136 17.52 -0.05 10.08
CA PRO A 136 17.16 -1.45 10.25
C PRO A 136 15.89 -1.62 11.09
N ILE A 137 15.26 -2.78 10.95
CA ILE A 137 14.12 -3.19 11.77
C ILE A 137 14.67 -3.89 13.01
N GLU A 138 14.08 -3.65 14.19
CA GLU A 138 14.46 -4.37 15.41
C GLU A 138 14.06 -5.86 15.30
N ASP A 139 14.77 -6.76 15.97
CA ASP A 139 14.62 -8.22 15.83
C ASP A 139 13.15 -8.68 15.91
N SER A 140 12.81 -9.76 15.20
CA SER A 140 11.44 -10.26 14.96
C SER A 140 10.54 -10.49 16.19
N GLU A 141 11.10 -10.50 17.41
CA GLU A 141 10.34 -10.53 18.66
C GLU A 141 9.65 -9.19 18.99
N SER A 142 10.04 -8.11 18.31
CA SER A 142 9.56 -6.73 18.48
C SER A 142 8.66 -6.25 17.34
N ARG A 143 8.02 -7.19 16.61
CA ARG A 143 7.14 -6.86 15.48
C ARG A 143 6.13 -5.76 15.85
N PRO A 144 5.89 -4.78 14.95
CA PRO A 144 4.89 -3.75 15.16
C PRO A 144 3.55 -4.39 15.53
N GLN A 145 2.93 -3.92 16.62
CA GLN A 145 1.59 -4.36 16.96
C GLN A 145 0.63 -3.86 15.88
N SER A 146 -0.14 -4.80 15.34
CA SER A 146 -1.32 -4.53 14.51
C SER A 146 -2.25 -3.52 15.17
N ILE A 147 -2.68 -2.51 14.41
CA ILE A 147 -3.68 -1.54 14.88
C ILE A 147 -5.06 -2.21 15.06
N TYR A 148 -5.27 -3.38 14.45
CA TYR A 148 -6.55 -4.09 14.42
C TYR A 148 -6.60 -5.34 15.31
N ASP A 149 -5.55 -5.62 16.11
CA ASP A 149 -5.55 -6.70 17.09
C ASP A 149 -6.22 -6.21 18.39
N ASN A 150 -7.55 -6.11 18.38
CA ASN A 150 -8.38 -5.90 19.57
C ASN A 150 -9.30 -7.09 19.83
#